data_AF-A0A3D9RQI4-F1
#
_entry.id   AF-A0A3D9RQI4-F1
#
_cell.length_a   1.000
_cell.length_b   1.000
_cell.length_c   1.000
_cell.angle_alpha   90.00
_cell.angle_beta   90.00
_cell.angle_gamma   90.00
#
_symmetry.space_group_name_H-M   'P 1'
#
loop_
_entity.id
_entity.type
_entity.pdbx_description
1 polymer ?
#
loop_
_entity_poly.entity_id
_entity_poly.type
_entity_poly.pdbx_seq_one_letter_code
_entity_poly.pdbx_strand_id
1 'polypeptide(L)'
;MSKIEEYLSEFDDYELAYFAKYKLDTYLKNSQENINQILFKRGLTKSRIKNLIENNPKSKLDDNKERCPRCYSDKIRKDKVEYTNESNGGSLGIAITAYNATNGKVPYKNEVICNVCGFWLKDPNNEKPKMFITRFLSRFLTKKED
;
A
#
# COMPACT_ATOMS: atom_id res chain seq x y z
N MET A 1 24.34 13.17 -3.98
CA MET A 1 23.01 12.64 -3.60
C MET A 1 22.97 11.16 -3.93
N SER A 2 22.51 10.32 -3.01
CA SER A 2 22.30 8.89 -3.28
C SER A 2 20.96 8.64 -3.99
N LYS A 3 20.81 7.51 -4.68
CA LYS A 3 19.52 7.11 -5.29
C LYS A 3 18.38 7.02 -4.26
N ILE A 4 18.69 6.68 -3.00
CA ILE A 4 17.71 6.63 -1.91
C ILE A 4 17.26 8.04 -1.52
N GLU A 5 18.20 8.99 -1.44
CA GLU A 5 17.87 10.39 -1.16
C GLU A 5 17.01 11.00 -2.27
N GLU A 6 17.32 10.70 -3.53
CA GLU A 6 16.52 11.14 -4.69
C GLU A 6 15.10 10.56 -4.63
N TYR A 7 14.96 9.25 -4.42
CA TYR A 7 13.65 8.60 -4.29
C TYR A 7 12.81 9.17 -3.13
N LEU A 8 13.42 9.34 -1.95
CA LEU A 8 12.74 9.93 -0.79
C LEU A 8 12.48 11.43 -0.95
N SER A 9 13.16 12.10 -1.87
CA SER A 9 12.93 13.52 -2.13
C SER A 9 11.60 13.83 -2.76
N GLU A 10 11.02 12.87 -3.47
CA GLU A 10 9.71 12.98 -4.08
C GLU A 10 8.56 12.94 -3.06
N PHE A 11 8.82 12.54 -1.82
CA PHE A 11 7.82 12.38 -0.77
C PHE A 11 7.79 13.60 0.15
N ASP A 12 6.58 14.06 0.46
CA ASP A 12 6.37 15.06 1.50
C ASP A 12 6.47 14.46 2.91
N ASP A 13 6.47 15.31 3.94
CA ASP A 13 6.63 14.90 5.33
C ASP A 13 5.56 13.90 5.79
N TYR A 14 4.31 14.07 5.34
CA TYR A 14 3.24 13.13 5.67
C TYR A 14 3.51 11.78 5.01
N GLU A 15 3.84 11.77 3.72
CA GLU A 15 4.18 10.55 2.99
C GLU A 15 5.38 9.83 3.61
N LEU A 16 6.43 10.58 3.98
CA LEU A 16 7.58 10.02 4.67
C LEU A 16 7.24 9.43 6.03
N ALA A 17 6.29 10.01 6.76
CA ALA A 17 5.81 9.43 8.01
C ALA A 17 5.16 8.05 7.78
N TYR A 18 4.30 7.92 6.77
CA TYR A 18 3.72 6.62 6.40
C TYR A 18 4.77 5.64 5.85
N PHE A 19 5.71 6.11 5.03
CA PHE A 19 6.81 5.29 4.53
C PHE A 19 7.64 4.72 5.69
N ALA A 20 8.04 5.57 6.64
CA ALA A 20 8.80 5.19 7.82
C ALA A 20 8.03 4.19 8.69
N LYS A 21 6.70 4.33 8.78
CA LYS A 21 5.85 3.45 9.59
C LYS A 21 5.60 2.08 8.99
N TYR A 22 5.49 1.97 7.66
CA TYR A 22 4.97 0.77 7.00
C TYR A 22 5.93 0.08 6.03
N LYS A 23 6.95 0.78 5.51
CA LYS A 23 7.91 0.19 4.56
C LYS A 23 9.32 0.09 5.10
N LEU A 24 9.73 0.95 6.03
CA LEU A 24 11.13 1.01 6.48
C LEU A 24 11.67 -0.35 6.93
N ASP A 25 10.89 -1.10 7.71
CA ASP A 25 11.24 -2.43 8.23
C ASP A 25 11.37 -3.51 7.14
N THR A 26 10.77 -3.30 5.97
CA THR A 26 10.88 -4.22 4.82
C THR A 26 12.23 -4.11 4.09
N TYR A 27 13.01 -3.05 4.32
CA TYR A 27 14.32 -2.88 3.70
C TYR A 27 15.43 -3.60 4.48
N LEU A 28 16.55 -3.87 3.82
CA LEU A 28 17.76 -4.41 4.46
C LEU A 28 18.30 -3.43 5.52
N LYS A 29 18.90 -3.96 6.60
CA LYS A 29 19.37 -3.16 7.75
C LYS A 29 20.26 -1.96 7.37
N ASN A 30 21.22 -2.16 6.46
CA ASN A 30 22.08 -1.07 5.97
C ASN A 30 21.27 0.04 5.27
N SER A 31 20.29 -0.33 4.45
CA SER A 31 19.37 0.63 3.84
C SER A 31 18.51 1.34 4.89
N GLN A 32 18.05 0.62 5.93
CA GLN A 32 17.30 1.24 7.02
C GLN A 32 18.11 2.31 7.75
N GLU A 33 19.38 2.04 8.03
CA GLU A 33 20.30 3.00 8.68
C GLU A 33 20.45 4.28 7.83
N ASN A 34 20.69 4.12 6.53
CA ASN A 34 20.76 5.25 5.59
C ASN A 34 19.45 6.04 5.54
N ILE A 35 18.32 5.37 5.44
CA ILE A 35 17.00 6.00 5.42
C ILE A 35 16.73 6.75 6.73
N ASN A 36 17.04 6.15 7.88
CA ASN A 36 16.86 6.78 9.18
C ASN A 36 17.68 8.08 9.31
N GLN A 37 18.90 8.12 8.76
CA GLN A 37 19.68 9.36 8.71
C GLN A 37 19.00 10.42 7.85
N ILE A 38 18.41 10.06 6.72
CA ILE A 38 17.68 10.99 5.84
C ILE A 38 16.43 11.53 6.56
N LEU A 39 15.66 10.66 7.20
CA LEU A 39 14.49 11.04 7.99
C LEU A 39 14.88 11.98 9.14
N PHE A 40 15.98 11.67 9.84
CA PHE A 40 16.51 12.51 10.92
C PHE A 40 16.95 13.89 10.42
N LYS A 41 17.66 13.97 9.28
CA LYS A 41 18.04 15.25 8.64
C LYS A 41 16.83 16.11 8.26
N ARG A 42 15.68 15.49 7.94
CA ARG A 42 14.40 16.17 7.71
C ARG A 42 13.63 16.50 9.00
N GLY A 43 14.19 16.18 10.17
CA GLY A 43 13.56 16.40 11.46
C GLY A 43 12.39 15.46 11.76
N LEU A 44 12.28 14.33 11.05
CA LEU A 44 11.22 13.32 11.23
C LEU A 44 11.60 12.35 12.36
N THR A 45 11.44 12.81 13.60
CA THR A 45 11.58 11.97 14.79
C THR A 45 10.38 11.03 14.95
N LYS A 46 10.51 9.97 15.76
CA LYS A 46 9.41 9.03 16.04
C LYS A 46 8.13 9.73 16.53
N SER A 47 8.29 10.75 17.38
CA SER A 47 7.16 11.54 17.90
C SER A 47 6.49 12.35 16.77
N ARG A 48 7.29 13.04 15.94
CA ARG A 48 6.76 13.81 14.80
C ARG A 48 6.08 12.92 13.77
N ILE A 49 6.66 11.76 13.45
CA ILE A 49 6.07 10.76 12.54
C ILE A 49 4.68 10.36 13.05
N LYS A 50 4.56 10.04 14.35
CA LYS A 50 3.26 9.68 14.94
C LYS A 50 2.24 10.81 14.81
N ASN A 51 2.64 12.03 15.13
CA ASN A 51 1.78 13.21 15.02
C ASN A 51 1.31 13.46 13.57
N LEU A 52 2.22 13.37 12.59
CA LEU A 52 1.90 13.55 11.17
C LEU A 52 0.88 12.51 10.67
N ILE A 53 0.98 11.27 11.14
CA ILE A 53 0.01 10.22 10.79
C ILE A 53 -1.36 10.49 11.40
N GLU A 54 -1.41 10.92 12.66
CA GLU A 54 -2.67 11.22 13.38
C GLU A 54 -3.38 12.45 12.79
N ASN A 55 -2.63 13.46 12.37
CA ASN A 55 -3.15 14.73 11.88
C ASN A 55 -3.09 14.87 10.35
N ASN A 56 -3.07 13.75 9.60
CA ASN A 56 -2.90 13.79 8.15
C ASN A 56 -4.08 14.51 7.46
N PRO A 57 -3.86 15.71 6.87
CA PRO A 57 -4.92 16.49 6.23
C PRO A 57 -5.40 15.87 4.91
N LYS A 58 -4.57 15.01 4.28
CA LYS A 58 -4.88 14.37 2.99
C LYS A 58 -6.10 13.46 3.04
N SER A 59 -6.50 13.01 4.23
CA SER A 59 -7.73 12.24 4.46
C SER A 59 -9.02 13.00 4.16
N LYS A 60 -8.95 14.33 4.06
CA LYS A 60 -10.09 15.23 3.86
C LYS A 60 -10.08 15.93 2.50
N LEU A 61 -9.16 15.57 1.61
CA LEU A 61 -9.08 16.17 0.28
C LEU A 61 -10.18 15.61 -0.60
N ASP A 62 -10.99 16.50 -1.17
CA ASP A 62 -11.96 16.18 -2.20
C ASP A 62 -11.43 16.70 -3.54
N ASP A 63 -10.56 15.92 -4.16
CA ASP A 63 -9.91 16.27 -5.43
C ASP A 63 -10.14 15.24 -6.54
N ASN A 64 -11.11 14.34 -6.34
CA ASN A 64 -11.46 13.24 -7.27
C ASN A 64 -10.29 12.33 -7.69
N LYS A 65 -9.14 12.38 -7.00
CA LYS A 65 -7.99 11.55 -7.31
C LYS A 65 -8.11 10.17 -6.67
N GLU A 66 -7.64 9.15 -7.39
CA GLU A 66 -7.42 7.83 -6.81
C GLU A 66 -6.28 7.93 -5.79
N ARG A 67 -6.57 7.61 -4.53
CA ARG A 67 -5.61 7.71 -3.41
C ARG A 67 -5.53 6.39 -2.65
N CYS A 68 -4.36 6.15 -2.07
CA CYS A 68 -4.18 5.03 -1.17
C CYS A 68 -5.09 5.19 0.07
N PRO A 69 -5.93 4.20 0.43
CA PRO A 69 -6.83 4.33 1.59
C PRO A 69 -6.11 4.35 2.94
N ARG A 70 -4.82 3.99 2.98
CA ARG A 70 -4.00 3.98 4.20
C ARG A 70 -3.28 5.31 4.45
N CYS A 71 -2.60 5.83 3.44
CA CYS A 71 -1.74 7.02 3.57
C CYS A 71 -2.24 8.24 2.79
N TYR A 72 -3.32 8.08 2.02
CA TYR A 72 -3.94 9.11 1.18
C TYR A 72 -3.02 9.73 0.11
N SER A 73 -1.86 9.11 -0.17
CA SER A 73 -1.00 9.49 -1.29
C SER A 73 -1.62 9.04 -2.62
N ASP A 74 -1.43 9.84 -3.67
CA ASP A 74 -1.77 9.54 -5.07
C ASP A 74 -0.60 8.85 -5.81
N LYS A 75 0.53 8.61 -5.14
CA LYS A 75 1.68 7.86 -5.69
C LYS A 75 1.40 6.36 -5.75
N ILE A 76 0.57 5.96 -6.71
CA ILE A 76 0.14 4.59 -6.96
C ILE A 76 0.93 4.02 -8.15
N ARG A 77 1.60 2.89 -7.94
CA ARG A 77 2.27 2.12 -8.99
C ARG A 77 1.32 1.05 -9.54
N LYS A 78 1.26 0.94 -10.87
CA LYS A 78 0.41 -0.01 -11.60
C LYS A 78 1.30 -0.84 -12.50
N ASP A 79 1.57 -2.08 -12.10
CA ASP A 79 2.47 -2.97 -12.83
C ASP A 79 1.71 -4.18 -13.37
N LYS A 80 2.16 -4.70 -14.53
CA LYS A 80 1.70 -5.99 -15.04
C LYS A 80 2.67 -7.05 -14.54
N VAL A 81 2.18 -7.95 -13.70
CA VAL A 81 2.95 -9.07 -13.15
C VAL A 81 2.50 -10.38 -13.77
N GLU A 82 3.45 -11.29 -13.97
CA GLU A 82 3.18 -12.64 -14.46
C GLU A 82 2.40 -13.44 -13.43
N TYR A 83 1.48 -14.26 -13.92
CA TYR A 83 0.67 -15.12 -13.09
C TYR A 83 1.46 -16.35 -12.65
N THR A 84 1.90 -16.35 -11.39
CA THR A 84 2.74 -17.42 -10.82
C THR A 84 2.00 -18.34 -9.84
N ASN A 85 0.70 -18.14 -9.63
CA ASN A 85 -0.02 -18.89 -8.58
C ASN A 85 -0.52 -20.26 -9.03
N GLU A 86 0.26 -21.29 -8.68
CA GLU A 86 -0.11 -22.70 -8.74
C GLU A 86 -1.07 -23.16 -7.61
N SER A 87 -1.48 -22.31 -6.65
CA SER A 87 -2.21 -22.81 -5.46
C SER A 87 -3.45 -22.05 -4.96
N ASN A 88 -3.70 -20.80 -5.35
CA ASN A 88 -4.82 -20.01 -4.76
C ASN A 88 -5.96 -19.64 -5.71
N GLY A 89 -5.97 -20.16 -6.93
CA GLY A 89 -6.93 -19.80 -7.98
C GLY A 89 -8.20 -20.63 -8.06
N GLY A 90 -8.48 -21.55 -7.13
CA GLY A 90 -9.58 -22.51 -7.29
C GLY A 90 -9.56 -23.26 -8.65
N SER A 91 -10.65 -23.95 -8.99
CA SER A 91 -10.75 -24.74 -10.24
C SER A 91 -10.54 -23.89 -11.52
N LEU A 92 -10.99 -22.63 -11.52
CA LEU A 92 -10.90 -21.75 -12.68
C LEU A 92 -9.47 -21.23 -12.92
N GLY A 93 -8.73 -20.91 -11.86
CA GLY A 93 -7.34 -20.49 -11.96
C GLY A 93 -6.42 -21.61 -12.47
N ILE A 94 -6.68 -22.86 -12.06
CA ILE A 94 -5.97 -24.04 -12.54
C ILE A 94 -6.22 -24.27 -14.04
N ALA A 95 -7.48 -24.16 -14.48
CA ALA A 95 -7.84 -24.33 -15.90
C ALA A 95 -7.19 -23.27 -16.80
N ILE A 96 -7.13 -22.01 -16.35
CA ILE A 96 -6.49 -20.92 -17.10
C ILE A 96 -4.98 -21.14 -17.20
N THR A 97 -4.31 -21.56 -16.12
CA THR A 97 -2.87 -21.87 -16.15
C THR A 97 -2.58 -23.05 -17.07
N ALA A 98 -3.37 -24.13 -17.00
CA ALA A 98 -3.20 -25.32 -17.85
C ALA A 98 -3.40 -25.00 -19.35
N TYR A 99 -4.43 -24.20 -19.69
CA TYR A 99 -4.66 -23.73 -21.06
C TYR A 99 -3.52 -22.83 -21.55
N ASN A 100 -3.00 -21.97 -20.68
CA ASN A 100 -1.94 -21.04 -21.05
C ASN A 100 -0.56 -21.71 -21.18
N ALA A 101 -0.26 -22.70 -20.33
CA ALA A 101 0.93 -23.54 -20.44
C ALA A 101 0.96 -24.34 -21.74
N THR A 102 -0.19 -24.88 -22.17
CA THR A 102 -0.32 -25.61 -23.44
C THR A 102 -0.24 -24.71 -24.68
N ASN A 103 -0.51 -23.41 -24.54
CA ASN A 103 -0.44 -22.42 -25.63
C ASN A 103 0.78 -21.48 -25.56
N GLY A 104 1.72 -21.70 -24.63
CA GLY A 104 2.90 -20.85 -24.45
C GLY A 104 2.60 -19.39 -24.08
N LYS A 105 1.42 -19.10 -23.53
CA LYS A 105 1.01 -17.75 -23.11
C LYS A 105 1.23 -17.59 -21.62
N VAL A 106 1.94 -16.56 -21.17
CA VAL A 106 2.01 -16.22 -19.74
C VAL A 106 0.81 -15.34 -19.39
N PRO A 107 -0.07 -15.73 -18.45
CA PRO A 107 -1.15 -14.86 -18.02
C PRO A 107 -0.55 -13.67 -17.25
N TYR A 108 -1.01 -12.45 -17.51
CA TYR A 108 -0.60 -11.26 -16.75
C TYR A 108 -1.77 -10.74 -15.90
N LYS A 109 -1.46 -10.23 -14.70
CA LYS A 109 -2.41 -9.50 -13.85
C LYS A 109 -1.88 -8.13 -13.48
N ASN A 110 -2.80 -7.19 -13.24
CA ASN A 110 -2.45 -5.87 -12.76
C ASN A 110 -2.25 -5.91 -11.24
N GLU A 111 -1.03 -5.64 -10.79
CA GLU A 111 -0.71 -5.28 -9.41
C GLU A 111 -0.87 -3.76 -9.26
N VAL A 112 -1.66 -3.33 -8.28
CA VAL A 112 -1.80 -1.90 -7.97
C VAL A 112 -1.40 -1.68 -6.53
N ILE A 113 -0.30 -0.97 -6.31
CA ILE A 113 0.32 -0.78 -4.99
C ILE A 113 0.64 0.69 -4.73
N CYS A 114 0.46 1.13 -3.49
CA CYS A 114 0.92 2.43 -3.04
C CYS A 114 2.44 2.43 -2.87
N ASN A 115 3.13 3.31 -3.60
CA ASN A 115 4.59 3.39 -3.56
C ASN A 115 5.11 3.89 -2.19
N VAL A 116 4.31 4.69 -1.48
CA VAL A 116 4.63 5.28 -0.17
C VAL A 116 4.53 4.27 0.97
N CYS A 117 3.37 3.64 1.17
CA CYS A 117 3.14 2.77 2.34
C CYS A 117 3.06 1.27 2.02
N GLY A 118 3.25 0.90 0.75
CA GLY A 118 3.24 -0.51 0.31
C GLY A 118 1.86 -1.16 0.37
N PHE A 119 0.78 -0.39 0.54
CA PHE A 119 -0.57 -0.94 0.55
C PHE A 119 -0.99 -1.42 -0.84
N TRP A 120 -1.51 -2.64 -0.94
CA TRP A 120 -2.03 -3.20 -2.19
C TRP A 120 -3.48 -2.73 -2.39
N LEU A 121 -3.72 -1.92 -3.41
CA LEU A 121 -5.07 -1.50 -3.83
C LEU A 121 -5.73 -2.59 -4.66
N LYS A 122 -4.93 -3.34 -5.44
CA LYS A 122 -5.37 -4.52 -6.16
C LYS A 122 -4.32 -5.62 -5.98
N ASP A 123 -4.70 -6.63 -5.20
CA ASP A 123 -3.91 -7.82 -4.96
C ASP A 123 -4.08 -8.79 -6.15
N PRO A 124 -3.03 -9.05 -6.94
CA PRO A 124 -3.12 -9.95 -8.10
C PRO A 124 -3.37 -11.42 -7.71
N ASN A 125 -3.03 -11.78 -6.47
CA ASN A 125 -2.92 -13.15 -6.00
C ASN A 125 -3.94 -13.52 -4.91
N ASN A 126 -4.74 -12.54 -4.43
CA ASN A 126 -5.67 -12.67 -3.30
C ASN A 126 -4.99 -13.32 -2.07
N GLU A 127 -3.70 -13.06 -1.87
CA GLU A 127 -2.92 -13.69 -0.79
C GLU A 127 -3.35 -13.20 0.59
N LYS A 128 -3.98 -12.02 0.67
CA LYS A 128 -4.50 -11.51 1.94
C LYS A 128 -5.97 -11.90 2.13
N PRO A 129 -6.37 -12.32 3.35
CA PRO A 129 -7.78 -12.44 3.69
C PRO A 129 -8.44 -11.08 3.45
N LYS A 130 -9.54 -11.08 2.68
CA LYS A 130 -10.33 -9.88 2.42
C LYS A 130 -10.72 -9.28 3.77
N MET A 131 -10.14 -8.13 4.09
CA MET A 131 -10.50 -7.39 5.29
C MET A 131 -11.94 -6.93 5.08
N PHE A 132 -12.91 -7.65 5.66
CA PHE A 132 -14.30 -7.22 5.70
C PHE A 132 -14.32 -5.88 6.42
N ILE A 133 -14.54 -4.80 5.68
CA ILE A 133 -14.85 -3.49 6.25
C ILE A 133 -16.29 -3.60 6.79
N THR A 134 -16.49 -4.30 7.90
CA THR A 134 -17.71 -4.21 8.69
C THR A 134 -17.62 -2.98 9.56
N ARG A 135 -17.81 -1.80 8.95
CA ARG A 135 -18.06 -0.59 9.73
C ARG A 135 -18.92 0.42 8.99
N PHE A 136 -20.19 0.09 8.76
CA PHE A 136 -21.24 1.12 8.64
C PHE A 136 -22.69 0.69 8.93
N LEU A 137 -22.97 -0.33 9.76
CA LEU A 137 -24.35 -0.60 10.22
C LEU A 137 -24.43 -1.02 11.70
N SER A 138 -23.94 -0.18 12.61
CA SER A 138 -24.29 -0.29 14.03
C SER A 138 -24.45 1.07 14.72
N ARG A 139 -24.94 2.07 13.99
CA ARG A 139 -25.37 3.35 14.57
C ARG A 139 -26.86 3.68 14.36
N PHE A 140 -27.66 2.66 14.02
CA PHE A 140 -29.12 2.77 13.81
C PHE A 140 -29.98 1.99 14.82
N LEU A 141 -29.40 1.47 15.92
CA LEU A 141 -30.15 0.73 16.95
C LEU A 141 -29.90 1.22 18.38
N THR A 142 -29.78 2.54 18.58
CA THR A 142 -29.98 3.16 19.90
C THR A 142 -30.74 4.48 19.76
N LYS A 143 -31.96 4.41 19.23
CA LYS A 143 -32.96 5.45 19.45
C LYS A 143 -34.36 4.85 19.27
N LYS A 144 -34.96 4.46 20.39
CA LYS A 144 -36.37 4.19 20.72
C LYS A 144 -36.32 3.45 22.07
N GLU A 145 -37.06 3.78 23.11
CA GLU A 145 -38.16 4.69 23.38
C GLU A 145 -38.10 5.02 24.89
N ASP A 146 -38.60 6.21 25.23
CA ASP A 146 -39.09 6.75 26.51
C ASP A 146 -38.91 5.97 27.82
#